data_AF-A0A2N2SKG7-F1
#
_entry.id   AF-A0A2N2SKG7-F1
#
_cell.length_a   1.000
_cell.length_b   1.000
_cell.length_c   1.000
_cell.angle_alpha   90.00
_cell.angle_beta   90.00
_cell.angle_gamma   90.00
#
_symmetry.space_group_name_H-M   'P 1'
#
loop_
_entity.id
_entity.type
_entity.pdbx_description
1 polymer ?
#
loop_
_entity_poly.entity_id
_entity_poly.type
_entity_poly.pdbx_seq_one_letter_code
_entity_poly.pdbx_strand_id
1 'polypeptide(L)' 'GSGVTACHNLLAMEAAGLSGSRLYAGSWSEWCADPRRPVATGPT' A
#
# COMPACT_ATOMS: atom_id res chain seq x y z
N GLY A 1 5.91 2.21 6.45
CA GLY A 1 5.13 3.04 5.50
C GLY A 1 3.71 3.08 5.98
N SER A 2 3.14 4.27 6.16
CA SER A 2 1.91 4.52 6.94
C SER A 2 0.61 4.63 6.13
N GLY A 3 0.63 4.35 4.83
CA GLY A 3 -0.56 4.46 3.96
C GLY A 3 -0.89 5.87 3.47
N VAL A 4 -0.32 6.93 4.06
CA VAL A 4 -0.58 8.33 3.67
C VAL A 4 -0.26 8.59 2.19
N THR A 5 0.87 8.09 1.69
CA THR A 5 1.22 8.22 0.27
C THR A 5 0.28 7.41 -0.61
N ALA A 6 -0.20 6.24 -0.16
CA ALA A 6 -1.14 5.43 -0.92
C ALA A 6 -2.50 6.12 -1.10
N CYS A 7 -2.95 6.95 -0.15
CA CYS A 7 -4.15 7.77 -0.31
C CYS A 7 -4.07 8.71 -1.53
N HIS A 8 -2.91 9.32 -1.75
CA HIS A 8 -2.69 10.19 -2.91
C HIS A 8 -2.76 9.41 -4.22
N ASN A 9 -2.24 8.17 -4.23
CA ASN A 9 -2.36 7.28 -5.39
C ASN A 9 -3.83 6.95 -5.69
N LEU A 10 -4.64 6.65 -4.67
CA LEU A 10 -6.09 6.41 -4.88
C LEU A 10 -6.79 7.63 -5.51
N LEU A 11 -6.49 8.84 -5.02
CA LEU A 11 -7.04 10.06 -5.59
C LEU A 11 -6.60 10.25 -7.05
N ALA A 12 -5.32 10.04 -7.35
CA ALA A 12 -4.80 10.14 -8.70
C ALA A 12 -5.43 9.09 -9.64
N MET A 13 -5.67 7.87 -9.15
CA MET A 13 -6.34 6.82 -9.91
C MET A 13 -7.80 7.19 -10.22
N GLU A 14 -8.55 7.69 -9.24
CA GLU A 14 -9.92 8.16 -9.48
C GLU A 14 -9.96 9.31 -10.50
N ALA A 15 -9.05 10.29 -10.36
CA ALA A 15 -8.92 11.39 -11.32
C ALA A 15 -8.54 10.92 -12.74
N ALA A 16 -7.82 9.80 -12.85
CA ALA A 16 -7.49 9.16 -14.12
C ALA A 16 -8.61 8.24 -14.66
N GLY A 17 -9.76 8.14 -13.98
CA GLY A 17 -10.87 7.24 -14.37
C GLY A 17 -10.64 5.77 -14.02
N LEU A 18 -9.63 5.46 -13.19
CA LEU A 18 -9.29 4.12 -12.73
C LEU A 18 -9.95 3.85 -11.36
N SER A 19 -11.28 3.79 -11.36
CA SER A 19 -12.06 3.62 -10.13
C SER A 19 -11.99 2.19 -9.59
N GLY A 20 -12.33 2.03 -8.30
CA GLY A 20 -12.42 0.71 -7.64
C GLY A 20 -11.18 0.25 -6.86
N SER A 21 -10.12 1.08 -6.82
CA SER A 21 -8.95 0.83 -5.98
C SER A 21 -9.29 0.78 -4.49
N ARG A 22 -8.56 -0.06 -3.75
CA ARG A 22 -8.72 -0.20 -2.29
C ARG A 22 -7.44 0.21 -1.58
N LEU A 23 -7.62 0.83 -0.42
CA LEU A 23 -6.52 1.25 0.45
C LEU A 23 -6.29 0.20 1.54
N TYR A 24 -5.05 -0.26 1.66
CA TYR A 24 -4.58 -0.93 2.86
C TYR A 24 -3.93 0.08 3.81
N ALA A 25 -4.72 0.59 4.76
CA ALA A 25 -4.38 1.77 5.56
C ALA A 25 -3.13 1.57 6.43
N GLY A 26 -3.02 0.45 7.17
CA GLY A 26 -1.84 0.21 8.02
C GLY A 26 -0.56 -0.04 7.22
N SER A 27 -0.71 -0.41 5.93
CA SER A 27 0.38 -0.42 4.95
C SER A 27 1.59 -1.22 5.44
N TRP A 28 2.80 -0.85 5.03
CA TRP A 28 4.01 -1.57 5.44
C TRP A 28 4.21 -1.61 6.95
N SER A 29 3.88 -0.52 7.68
CA SER A 29 4.08 -0.47 9.13
C SER A 29 3.23 -1.51 9.87
N GLU A 30 1.99 -1.75 9.43
CA GLU A 30 1.16 -2.84 9.95
C GLU A 30 1.64 -4.20 9.44
N TRP A 31 2.05 -4.31 8.17
CA TRP A 31 2.51 -5.58 7.59
C TRP A 31 3.73 -6.13 8.33
N CYS A 32 4.78 -5.32 8.48
CA CYS A 32 6.04 -5.75 9.08
C CYS A 32 5.99 -5.94 10.61
N ALA A 33 4.90 -5.52 11.27
CA ALA A 33 4.73 -5.69 12.71
C ALA A 33 4.51 -7.16 13.12
N ASP A 34 4.05 -8.02 12.19
CA ASP A 34 4.01 -9.46 12.41
C ASP A 34 5.18 -10.14 11.67
N PRO A 35 6.22 -10.63 12.38
CA PRO A 35 7.39 -11.25 11.75
C PRO A 35 7.08 -12.57 11.05
N ARG A 36 5.89 -13.15 11.21
CA ARG A 36 5.47 -14.39 10.54
C ARG A 36 4.93 -14.14 9.14
N ARG A 37 4.63 -12.89 8.77
CA ARG A 37 4.11 -12.55 7.44
C ARG A 37 5.23 -12.62 6.40
N PRO A 38 4.99 -13.18 5.20
CA PRO A 38 6.01 -13.27 4.17
C PRO A 38 6.42 -11.88 3.67
N VAL A 39 7.71 -11.73 3.36
CA VAL A 39 8.30 -10.52 2.80
C VAL A 39 9.20 -10.92 1.63
N ALA A 40 8.98 -10.30 0.47
CA ALA A 40 9.89 -10.41 -0.66
C ALA A 40 10.95 -9.30 -0.57
N THR A 41 12.21 -9.65 -0.84
CA THR A 41 13.32 -8.69 -0.99
C THR A 41 13.70 -8.57 -2.46
N GLY A 42 14.45 -7.50 -2.80
CA GLY A 42 14.86 -7.24 -4.19
C GLY A 42 15.73 -8.34 -4.81
N PRO A 43 16.08 -8.17 -6.10
CA PRO A 43 16.95 -9.11 -6.81
C PRO A 43 18.28 -9.31 -6.08
N THR A 44 18.83 -10.52 -6.18
CA THR A 44 20.24 -10.80 -5.87
C THR A 44 21.16 -10.22 -6.92
#